data_AF-A0A3A8ZG79-F1
#
_entry.id   AF-A0A3A8ZG79-F1
#
_cell.length_a   1.000
_cell.length_b   1.000
_cell.length_c   1.000
_cell.angle_alpha   90.00
_cell.angle_beta   90.00
_cell.angle_gamma   90.00
#
_symmetry.space_group_name_H-M   'P 1'
#
loop_
_entity.id
_entity.type
_entity.pdbx_description
1 polymer ?
#
loop_
_entity_poly.entity_id
_entity_poly.type
_entity_poly.pdbx_seq_one_letter_code
_entity_poly.pdbx_strand_id
1 'polypeptide(L)' 'MNIIYAEYNMHHNSIDIATAAGYLLRIDCWEAEKGLKTTPSSECALNALAIDDPLEYARLYLESNMQMWINAEDSLELW' A
#
# COMPACT_ATOMS: atom_id res chain seq x y z
N MET A 1 -14.67 -0.68 -3.29
CA MET A 1 -14.74 0.78 -3.54
C MET A 1 -14.20 1.03 -4.94
N ASN A 2 -14.89 1.80 -5.80
CA ASN A 2 -14.40 2.05 -7.16
C ASN A 2 -13.39 3.20 -7.15
N ILE A 3 -12.10 2.85 -7.18
CA ILE A 3 -10.99 3.79 -7.29
C ILE A 3 -10.76 4.08 -8.78
N ILE A 4 -10.67 5.36 -9.15
CA ILE A 4 -10.31 5.79 -10.50
C ILE A 4 -8.80 5.93 -10.62
N TYR A 5 -8.18 6.46 -9.58
CA TYR A 5 -6.77 6.83 -9.58
C TYR A 5 -6.23 6.82 -8.15
N ALA A 6 -4.96 6.44 -8.02
CA ALA A 6 -4.20 6.54 -6.80
C ALA A 6 -2.78 7.01 -7.13
N GLU A 7 -2.18 7.84 -6.27
CA GLU A 7 -0.80 8.28 -6.41
C GLU A 7 -0.08 8.31 -5.07
N TYR A 8 1.22 8.03 -5.09
CA TYR A 8 2.07 8.24 -3.94
C TYR A 8 2.47 9.71 -3.81
N ASN A 9 2.19 10.27 -2.65
CA ASN A 9 2.54 11.63 -2.29
C ASN A 9 3.78 11.63 -1.39
N MET A 10 4.94 11.83 -2.00
CA MET A 10 6.24 11.87 -1.29
C MET A 10 6.34 12.97 -0.23
N HIS A 11 5.52 14.02 -0.29
CA HIS A 11 5.56 15.11 0.69
C HIS A 11 4.84 14.76 2.00
N HIS A 12 3.89 13.83 1.93
CA HIS A 12 3.06 13.42 3.06
C HIS A 12 3.23 11.95 3.43
N ASN A 13 4.07 11.20 2.70
CA ASN A 13 4.21 9.75 2.79
C ASN A 13 2.82 9.07 2.82
N SER A 14 2.02 9.34 1.79
CA SER A 14 0.63 8.94 1.75
C SER A 14 0.20 8.51 0.34
N ILE A 15 -0.86 7.71 0.25
CA ILE A 15 -1.53 7.44 -1.03
C ILE A 15 -2.76 8.34 -1.15
N ASP A 16 -2.76 9.21 -2.16
CA ASP A 16 -3.89 10.05 -2.52
C ASP A 16 -4.78 9.32 -3.52
N ILE A 17 -6.08 9.21 -3.24
CA ILE A 17 -7.02 8.37 -3.98
C ILE A 17 -8.19 9.21 -4.46
N ALA A 18 -8.47 9.15 -5.76
CA ALA A 18 -9.70 9.66 -6.35
C ALA A 18 -10.69 8.52 -6.61
N THR A 19 -11.89 8.63 -6.03
CA THR A 19 -12.95 7.62 -6.18
C THR A 19 -13.96 8.03 -7.27
N ALA A 20 -14.64 7.04 -7.84
CA ALA A 20 -15.70 7.28 -8.82
C ALA A 20 -16.93 8.03 -8.27
N ALA A 21 -17.09 8.05 -6.96
CA ALA A 21 -18.14 8.83 -6.29
C ALA A 21 -17.75 10.30 -6.08
N GLY A 22 -16.55 10.72 -6.50
CA GLY A 22 -16.06 12.09 -6.34
C GLY A 22 -15.41 12.39 -4.99
N TYR A 23 -15.23 11.39 -4.12
CA TYR A 23 -14.45 11.56 -2.89
C TYR A 23 -12.95 11.49 -3.17
N LEU A 24 -12.21 12.37 -2.51
CA LEU A 24 -10.76 12.31 -2.37
C LEU A 24 -10.43 11.72 -1.01
N LEU A 25 -9.69 10.62 -0.99
CA LEU A 25 -9.24 9.95 0.21
C LEU A 25 -7.72 10.02 0.28
N ARG A 26 -7.18 9.96 1.50
CA ARG A 26 -5.75 9.88 1.75
C ARG A 26 -5.49 8.74 2.73
N ILE A 27 -4.61 7.81 2.34
CA ILE A 27 -4.07 6.79 3.24
C ILE A 27 -2.73 7.31 3.73
N ASP A 28 -2.60 7.55 5.03
CA ASP A 28 -1.30 7.82 5.66
C ASP A 28 -0.51 6.51 5.74
N CYS A 29 0.63 6.42 5.05
CA CYS A 29 1.39 5.16 5.00
C CYS A 29 2.00 4.81 6.36
N TRP A 30 2.37 5.80 7.20
CA TRP A 30 2.90 5.50 8.53
C TRP A 30 1.86 4.84 9.44
N GLU A 31 0.63 5.33 9.39
CA GLU A 31 -0.45 4.72 10.17
C GLU A 31 -0.98 3.44 9.50
N ALA A 32 -0.94 3.35 8.17
CA ALA A 32 -1.34 2.14 7.45
C ALA A 32 -0.41 0.94 7.72
N GLU A 33 0.88 1.20 7.83
CA GLU A 33 1.91 0.17 8.02
C GLU A 33 2.17 -0.17 9.48
N LYS A 34 1.53 0.58 10.39
CA LYS A 34 1.70 0.42 11.82
C LYS A 34 1.28 -0.97 12.28
N GLY A 35 2.26 -1.72 12.79
CA GLY A 35 2.05 -3.06 13.32
C GLY A 35 2.09 -4.16 12.27
N LEU A 36 2.39 -3.83 11.01
CA LEU A 36 2.79 -4.83 10.03
C LEU A 36 4.13 -5.46 10.45
N LYS A 37 4.24 -6.76 10.19
CA LYS A 37 5.47 -7.52 10.38
C LYS A 37 6.12 -7.68 9.03
N THR A 38 7.22 -7.00 8.82
CA THR A 38 8.02 -7.02 7.60
C THR A 38 9.40 -7.61 7.86
N THR A 39 10.04 -8.11 6.80
CA THR A 39 11.49 -8.28 6.71
C THR A 39 12.08 -7.09 5.96
N PRO A 40 13.41 -6.88 5.96
CA PRO A 40 14.02 -5.81 5.16
C PRO A 40 13.67 -5.88 3.67
N SER A 41 13.43 -7.09 3.14
CA SER A 41 13.06 -7.25 1.75
C SER A 41 11.60 -6.90 1.49
N SER A 42 10.66 -7.43 2.28
CA SER A 42 9.25 -7.06 2.11
C SER A 42 8.97 -5.61 2.45
N GLU A 43 9.77 -4.97 3.31
CA GLU A 43 9.74 -3.51 3.50
C GLU A 43 10.18 -2.77 2.22
N CYS A 44 11.22 -3.25 1.54
CA CYS A 44 11.64 -2.71 0.24
C CYS A 44 10.55 -2.88 -0.82
N ALA A 45 9.95 -4.08 -0.90
CA ALA A 45 8.87 -4.38 -1.81
C ALA A 45 7.61 -3.55 -1.52
N LEU A 46 7.28 -3.33 -0.25
CA LEU A 46 6.14 -2.49 0.16
C LEU A 46 6.34 -1.02 -0.22
N ASN A 47 7.56 -0.49 -0.04
CA ASN A 47 7.92 0.85 -0.49
C ASN A 47 7.84 0.98 -2.02
N ALA A 48 8.35 -0.01 -2.74
CA ALA A 48 8.24 -0.06 -4.20
C ALA A 48 6.77 -0.13 -4.64
N LEU A 49 5.95 -0.94 -3.96
CA LEU A 49 4.52 -1.04 -4.24
C LEU A 49 3.83 0.32 -4.08
N ALA A 50 4.11 1.05 -2.99
CA ALA A 50 3.54 2.38 -2.79
C ALA A 50 3.88 3.34 -3.95
N ILE A 51 5.13 3.34 -4.41
CA ILE A 51 5.63 4.26 -5.45
C ILE A 51 5.18 3.85 -6.86
N ASP A 52 5.35 2.57 -7.20
CA ASP A 52 5.20 2.05 -8.56
C ASP A 52 3.75 1.62 -8.86
N ASP A 53 3.02 1.11 -7.86
CA ASP A 53 1.62 0.70 -7.97
C ASP A 53 0.78 1.16 -6.75
N PRO A 54 0.58 2.48 -6.58
CA PRO A 54 -0.20 3.05 -5.48
C PRO A 54 -1.66 2.56 -5.47
N LEU A 55 -2.19 2.12 -6.61
CA LEU A 55 -3.55 1.59 -6.71
C LEU A 55 -3.66 0.23 -6.02
N GLU A 56 -2.69 -0.65 -6.26
CA GLU A 56 -2.63 -1.95 -5.59
C GLU A 56 -2.34 -1.79 -4.09
N TYR A 57 -1.43 -0.89 -3.70
CA TYR A 57 -1.21 -0.55 -2.28
C TYR A 57 -2.52 -0.14 -1.61
N ALA A 58 -3.25 0.80 -2.22
CA ALA A 58 -4.53 1.28 -1.68
C ALA A 58 -5.56 0.15 -1.57
N ARG A 59 -5.63 -0.73 -2.57
CA ARG A 59 -6.53 -1.90 -2.55
C ARG A 59 -6.19 -2.82 -1.38
N LEU A 60 -4.92 -3.19 -1.22
CA LEU A 60 -4.47 -4.08 -0.13
C LEU A 60 -4.77 -3.49 1.25
N TYR A 61 -4.57 -2.18 1.44
CA TYR A 61 -4.89 -1.51 2.69
C TYR A 61 -6.41 -1.52 2.96
N LEU A 62 -7.22 -1.08 2.00
CA LEU A 62 -8.67 -0.97 2.16
C LEU A 62 -9.36 -2.34 2.34
N GLU A 63 -8.79 -3.39 1.76
CA GLU A 63 -9.26 -4.78 1.92
C GLU A 63 -8.67 -5.48 3.15
N SER A 64 -7.83 -4.79 3.94
CA SER A 64 -7.12 -5.37 5.10
C SER A 64 -6.26 -6.61 4.76
N ASN A 65 -5.71 -6.64 3.54
CA ASN A 65 -4.92 -7.76 3.00
C ASN A 65 -3.42 -7.51 3.01
N MET A 66 -2.96 -6.34 3.48
CA MET A 66 -1.55 -5.93 3.40
C MET A 66 -0.58 -6.91 4.09
N GLN A 67 -0.89 -7.38 5.30
CA GLN A 67 -0.03 -8.39 5.97
C GLN A 67 0.00 -9.73 5.22
N MET A 68 -1.10 -10.13 4.57
CA MET A 68 -1.13 -11.36 3.79
C MET A 68 -0.23 -11.27 2.56
N TRP A 69 -0.23 -10.11 1.89
CA TRP A 69 0.67 -9.83 0.77
C TRP A 69 2.13 -9.83 1.23
N ILE A 70 2.46 -9.17 2.34
CA ILE A 70 3.82 -9.17 2.92
C ILE A 70 4.31 -10.58 3.22
N ASN A 71 3.48 -11.41 3.86
CA ASN A 71 3.84 -12.79 4.18
C ASN A 71 4.10 -13.63 2.91
N ALA A 72 3.38 -13.35 1.82
CA ALA A 72 3.59 -14.01 0.54
C ALA A 72 4.92 -13.57 -0.08
N GLU A 73 5.23 -12.27 -0.06
CA GLU A 73 6.49 -11.71 -0.53
C GLU A 73 7.70 -12.33 0.21
N ASP A 74 7.62 -12.38 1.55
CA ASP A 74 8.66 -13.01 2.38
C ASP A 74 8.84 -14.51 2.08
N SER A 75 7.77 -15.20 1.66
CA SER A 75 7.82 -16.63 1.33
C SER A 75 8.48 -16.90 -0.02
N LEU A 76 8.48 -15.94 -0.94
CA LEU A 76 9.12 -16.06 -2.26
C LEU A 76 10.65 -16.01 -2.16
N GLU A 77 11.20 -15.36 -1.13
CA GLU A 77 12.65 -15.24 -0.93
C GLU A 77 13.33 -16.48 -0.35
N LEU A 78 12.56 -17.47 0.10
CA LEU A 78 13.13 -18.67 0.72
C LEU A 78 13.72 -19.67 -0.31
N TRP A 79 13.74 -19.34 -1.60
CA TRP A 79 14.08 -20.23 -2.73
C TRP A 79 15.25 -19.70 -3.56
#